data_AF-A0AAW7J168-F1
#
_entry.id   AF-A0AAW7J168-F1
#
_cell.length_a   1.000
_cell.length_b   1.000
_cell.length_c   1.000
_cell.angle_alpha   90.00
_cell.angle_beta   90.00
_cell.angle_gamma   90.00
#
_symmetry.space_group_name_H-M   'P 1'
#
loop_
_entity.id
_entity.type
_entity.pdbx_description
1 polymer ?
#
loop_
_entity_poly.entity_id
_entity_poly.type
_entity_poly.pdbx_seq_one_letter_code
_entity_poly.pdbx_strand_id
1 'polypeptide(L)'
;MYINLINLKRWCLLIYSIFSAVVTVIYIMFNSTFYKLDLVRYSNDINYYNKMSAILPKGLLQLNGNFSQLNSPLLIIVYLLGVLICLISLILNWEPYYKRTYTPLISMIGFFLPLLIRNGENIIWMLLLGLIVAFIGSIFYVLAIGKV
;
A
#
# COMPACT_ATOMS: atom_id res chain seq x y z
N MET A 1 20.68 25.75 7.45
CA MET A 1 20.33 24.45 8.09
C MET A 1 18.84 24.32 8.40
N TYR A 2 18.20 25.36 8.97
CA TYR A 2 16.76 25.34 9.35
C TYR A 2 15.77 25.14 8.17
N ILE A 3 16.05 25.76 7.02
CA ILE A 3 15.23 25.65 5.79
C ILE A 3 15.22 24.21 5.24
N ASN A 4 16.35 23.52 5.29
CA ASN A 4 16.43 22.11 4.87
C ASN A 4 15.61 21.19 5.76
N LEU A 5 15.55 21.46 7.07
CA LEU A 5 14.77 20.66 8.01
C LEU A 5 13.25 20.81 7.77
N ILE A 6 12.81 22.04 7.47
CA ILE A 6 11.39 22.33 7.17
C ILE A 6 10.97 21.68 5.85
N ASN A 7 11.80 21.80 4.81
CA ASN A 7 11.54 21.12 3.53
C ASN A 7 11.54 19.60 3.69
N LEU A 8 12.50 19.05 4.43
CA LEU A 8 12.56 17.62 4.67
C LEU A 8 11.32 17.11 5.42
N LYS A 9 10.87 17.83 6.46
CA LYS A 9 9.62 17.52 7.19
C LYS A 9 8.38 17.53 6.29
N ARG A 10 8.31 18.49 5.36
CA ARG A 10 7.20 18.62 4.41
C ARG A 10 7.14 17.44 3.44
N TRP A 11 8.28 17.08 2.87
CA TRP A 11 8.35 16.09 1.78
C TRP A 11 8.55 14.65 2.26
N CYS A 12 8.99 14.42 3.51
CA CYS A 12 9.34 13.10 4.03
C CYS A 12 8.28 12.04 3.77
N LEU A 13 7.01 12.34 4.08
CA LEU A 13 5.92 11.38 3.94
C LEU A 13 5.62 11.04 2.48
N LEU A 14 5.74 12.01 1.58
CA LEU A 14 5.56 11.82 0.14
C LEU A 14 6.72 11.06 -0.49
N ILE A 15 7.96 11.36 -0.10
CA ILE A 15 9.13 10.61 -0.54
C ILE A 15 9.01 9.15 -0.09
N TYR A 16 8.57 8.92 1.15
CA TYR A 16 8.39 7.58 1.67
C TYR A 16 7.23 6.82 1.00
N SER A 17 6.12 7.49 0.65
CA SER A 17 5.01 6.84 -0.07
C SER A 17 5.41 6.42 -1.48
N ILE A 18 6.27 7.19 -2.17
CA ILE A 18 6.86 6.79 -3.45
C ILE A 18 7.82 5.62 -3.25
N PHE A 19 8.69 5.68 -2.25
CA PHE A 19 9.63 4.59 -1.95
C PHE A 19 8.91 3.28 -1.66
N SER A 20 7.87 3.30 -0.81
CA SER A 20 7.08 2.11 -0.51
C SER A 20 6.35 1.56 -1.73
N ALA A 21 5.84 2.43 -2.62
CA ALA A 21 5.25 2.03 -3.89
C ALA A 21 6.26 1.34 -4.81
N VAL A 22 7.48 1.86 -4.93
CA VAL A 22 8.53 1.23 -5.75
C VAL A 22 8.89 -0.15 -5.20
N VAL A 23 9.13 -0.26 -3.89
CA VAL A 23 9.51 -1.53 -3.25
C VAL A 23 8.39 -2.58 -3.38
N THR A 24 7.13 -2.17 -3.20
CA THR A 24 5.98 -3.07 -3.33
C THR A 24 5.78 -3.56 -4.75
N VAL A 25 5.90 -2.69 -5.76
CA VAL A 25 5.83 -3.09 -7.17
C VAL A 25 6.94 -4.07 -7.53
N ILE A 26 8.18 -3.79 -7.14
CA ILE A 26 9.32 -4.70 -7.34
C ILE A 26 9.03 -6.05 -6.69
N TYR A 27 8.54 -6.05 -5.44
CA TYR A 27 8.21 -7.29 -4.74
C TYR A 27 7.15 -8.10 -5.49
N ILE A 28 6.07 -7.46 -5.96
CA ILE A 28 5.00 -8.11 -6.73
C ILE A 28 5.57 -8.68 -8.04
N MET A 29 6.42 -7.96 -8.75
CA MET A 29 7.02 -8.44 -10.00
C MET A 29 7.82 -9.74 -9.80
N PHE A 30 8.62 -9.83 -8.73
CA PHE A 30 9.46 -11.00 -8.48
C PHE A 30 8.72 -12.17 -7.79
N ASN A 31 7.59 -11.90 -7.12
CA ASN A 31 6.90 -12.89 -6.29
C ASN A 31 5.44 -13.13 -6.70
N SER A 32 5.04 -12.78 -7.92
CA SER A 32 3.70 -13.05 -8.44
C SER A 32 3.69 -14.16 -9.49
N THR A 33 2.57 -14.87 -9.54
CA THR A 33 2.21 -15.79 -10.62
C THR A 33 1.03 -15.22 -11.39
N PHE A 34 1.12 -15.30 -12.72
CA PHE A 34 0.06 -14.90 -13.62
C PHE A 34 -0.59 -16.14 -14.23
N TYR A 35 -1.87 -16.35 -13.94
CA TYR A 35 -2.65 -17.45 -14.50
C TYR A 35 -3.24 -17.03 -15.85
N LYS A 36 -2.79 -17.69 -16.93
CA LYS A 36 -3.35 -17.49 -18.27
C LYS A 36 -4.71 -18.19 -18.39
N LEU A 37 -5.74 -17.41 -18.73
CA LEU A 37 -7.08 -17.92 -19.01
C LEU A 37 -7.20 -18.33 -20.48
N ASP A 38 -7.50 -19.61 -20.71
CA ASP A 38 -7.89 -20.13 -22.01
C ASP A 38 -9.42 -20.30 -22.02
N LEU A 39 -10.11 -19.42 -22.74
CA LEU A 39 -11.57 -19.39 -22.81
C LEU A 39 -12.16 -20.65 -23.47
N VAL A 40 -11.45 -21.22 -24.44
CA VAL A 40 -11.92 -22.41 -25.19
C VAL A 40 -11.85 -23.65 -24.29
N ARG A 41 -10.77 -23.80 -23.51
CA ARG A 41 -10.68 -24.86 -22.51
C ARG A 41 -11.62 -24.64 -21.33
N TYR A 42 -11.86 -23.38 -20.94
CA TYR A 42 -12.78 -23.04 -19.86
C TYR A 42 -14.22 -23.47 -20.12
N SER A 43 -14.69 -23.38 -21.37
CA SER A 43 -16.05 -23.82 -21.71
C SER A 43 -16.18 -25.34 -21.90
N ASN A 44 -15.10 -26.01 -22.32
CA ASN A 44 -15.18 -27.37 -22.86
C ASN A 44 -14.60 -28.44 -21.92
N ASP A 45 -13.76 -28.08 -20.95
CA ASP A 45 -13.13 -29.02 -20.00
C ASP A 45 -13.60 -28.72 -18.57
N ILE A 46 -14.36 -29.66 -18.00
CA ILE A 46 -14.94 -29.57 -16.64
C ILE A 46 -13.84 -29.45 -15.58
N ASN A 47 -12.71 -30.15 -15.74
CA ASN A 47 -11.61 -30.09 -14.78
C ASN A 47 -10.91 -28.72 -14.83
N TYR A 48 -10.71 -28.18 -16.03
CA TYR A 48 -10.15 -26.85 -16.19
C TYR A 48 -11.11 -25.76 -15.70
N TYR A 49 -12.42 -25.90 -15.95
CA TYR A 49 -13.46 -25.03 -15.41
C TYR A 49 -13.42 -25.00 -13.88
N ASN A 50 -13.43 -26.16 -13.21
CA ASN A 50 -13.39 -26.25 -11.75
C ASN A 50 -12.12 -25.63 -11.16
N LYS A 51 -10.97 -25.84 -11.81
CA LYS A 51 -9.71 -25.23 -11.39
C LYS A 51 -9.74 -23.71 -11.54
N MET A 52 -10.22 -23.22 -12.68
CA MET A 52 -10.14 -21.80 -13.01
C MET A 52 -11.21 -20.97 -12.33
N SER A 53 -12.41 -21.52 -12.12
CA SER A 53 -13.48 -20.91 -11.31
C SER A 53 -13.09 -20.72 -9.84
N ALA A 54 -12.15 -21.52 -9.31
CA ALA A 54 -11.58 -21.32 -7.98
C ALA A 54 -10.51 -20.21 -7.92
N ILE A 55 -9.93 -19.83 -9.07
CA ILE A 55 -8.83 -18.85 -9.21
C ILE A 55 -9.35 -17.48 -9.63
N LEU A 56 -10.26 -17.43 -10.62
CA LEU A 56 -10.88 -16.22 -11.17
C LEU A 56 -11.41 -15.22 -10.12
N PRO A 57 -12.20 -15.63 -9.11
CA PRO A 57 -12.71 -14.68 -8.11
C PRO A 57 -11.60 -14.08 -7.23
N LYS A 58 -10.42 -14.72 -7.17
CA LYS A 58 -9.24 -14.24 -6.46
C LYS A 58 -8.30 -13.43 -7.36
N GLY A 59 -8.67 -13.22 -8.63
CA GLY A 59 -7.83 -12.54 -9.62
C GLY A 59 -6.75 -13.43 -10.23
N LEU A 60 -6.38 -13.10 -11.47
CA LEU A 60 -5.42 -13.86 -12.27
C LEU A 60 -3.96 -13.65 -11.86
N LEU A 61 -3.66 -12.52 -11.23
CA LEU A 61 -2.33 -12.19 -10.71
C LEU A 61 -2.36 -12.40 -9.20
N GLN A 62 -1.57 -13.36 -8.70
CA GLN A 62 -1.55 -13.73 -7.28
C GLN A 62 -0.12 -13.73 -6.76
N LEU A 63 0.07 -13.40 -5.49
CA LEU A 63 1.37 -13.60 -4.84
C LEU A 63 1.60 -15.09 -4.59
N ASN A 64 2.86 -15.50 -4.71
CA ASN A 64 3.28 -16.85 -4.38
C ASN A 64 3.07 -17.13 -2.88
N GLY A 65 2.50 -18.30 -2.56
CA GLY A 65 2.15 -18.68 -1.20
C GLY A 65 0.70 -18.33 -0.84
N ASN A 66 0.48 -17.67 0.30
CA ASN A 66 -0.87 -17.30 0.73
C ASN A 66 -1.33 -16.02 0.01
N PHE A 67 -2.23 -16.18 -0.95
CA PHE A 67 -2.79 -15.07 -1.74
C PHE A 67 -3.65 -14.09 -0.92
N SER A 68 -4.09 -14.48 0.28
CA SER A 68 -5.01 -13.69 1.11
C SER A 68 -4.35 -12.95 2.27
N GLN A 69 -3.06 -13.19 2.52
CA GLN A 69 -2.35 -12.63 3.66
C GLN A 69 -0.97 -12.12 3.26
N LEU A 70 -0.58 -11.02 3.88
CA LEU A 70 0.74 -10.44 3.71
C LEU A 70 1.75 -11.18 4.60
N ASN A 71 2.37 -12.21 4.04
CA ASN A 71 3.37 -13.03 4.74
C ASN A 71 4.81 -12.58 4.46
N SER A 72 5.00 -11.57 3.62
CA SER A 72 6.34 -11.07 3.26
C SER A 72 6.92 -10.23 4.40
N PRO A 73 8.00 -10.68 5.09
CA PRO A 73 8.60 -9.91 6.17
C PRO A 73 9.10 -8.55 5.68
N LEU A 74 9.59 -8.48 4.44
CA LEU A 74 10.04 -7.25 3.81
C LEU A 74 8.90 -6.23 3.67
N LEU A 75 7.75 -6.66 3.13
CA LEU A 75 6.60 -5.75 3.01
C LEU A 75 6.07 -5.34 4.39
N ILE A 76 5.96 -6.27 5.34
CA ILE A 76 5.52 -5.95 6.70
C ILE A 76 6.35 -4.79 7.28
N ILE A 77 7.67 -4.89 7.19
CA ILE A 77 8.58 -3.85 7.70
C ILE A 77 8.37 -2.52 6.98
N VAL A 78 8.26 -2.52 5.64
CA VAL A 78 8.03 -1.29 4.86
C VAL A 78 6.73 -0.59 5.27
N TYR A 79 5.64 -1.34 5.43
CA TYR A 79 4.36 -0.77 5.84
C TYR A 79 4.38 -0.30 7.30
N LEU A 80 5.00 -1.04 8.22
CA LEU A 80 5.18 -0.61 9.61
C LEU A 80 6.02 0.66 9.75
N LEU A 81 7.11 0.76 9.00
CA LEU A 81 7.92 1.98 8.94
C LEU A 81 7.10 3.17 8.39
N GLY A 82 6.19 2.93 7.43
CA GLY A 82 5.26 3.95 6.94
C GLY A 82 4.32 4.47 8.02
N VAL A 83 3.78 3.57 8.85
CA VAL A 83 2.96 3.93 10.02
C VAL A 83 3.78 4.76 11.01
N LEU A 84 5.02 4.36 11.30
CA LEU A 84 5.92 5.11 12.19
C LEU A 84 6.22 6.53 11.68
N ILE A 85 6.48 6.67 10.37
CA ILE A 85 6.71 7.98 9.75
C ILE A 85 5.46 8.86 9.83
N CYS A 86 4.26 8.29 9.69
CA CYS A 86 3.00 9.02 9.89
C CYS A 86 2.86 9.51 11.34
N LEU A 87 3.18 8.68 12.34
CA LEU A 87 3.15 9.06 13.76
C LEU A 87 4.14 10.18 14.08
N ILE A 88 5.38 10.05 13.61
CA ILE A 88 6.40 11.09 13.78
C ILE A 88 5.92 12.40 13.13
N SER A 89 5.33 12.32 11.94
CA SER A 89 4.79 13.49 11.24
C SER A 89 3.64 14.17 12.02
N LEU A 90 2.79 13.41 12.71
CA LEU A 90 1.74 13.97 13.57
C LEU A 90 2.33 14.70 14.77
N ILE A 91 3.27 14.05 15.48
CA ILE A 91 3.93 14.61 16.67
C ILE A 91 4.66 15.91 16.30
N LEU A 92 5.41 15.91 15.20
CA LEU A 92 6.15 17.09 14.74
C LEU A 92 5.26 18.27 14.36
N ASN A 93 3.99 18.04 14.01
CA ASN A 93 3.03 19.10 13.66
C ASN A 93 2.06 19.43 14.80
N TRP A 94 2.31 18.94 16.01
CA TRP A 94 1.37 19.08 17.13
C TRP A 94 1.44 20.43 17.85
N GLU A 95 2.63 21.02 17.92
CA GLU A 95 3.01 22.12 18.84
C GLU A 95 2.98 23.55 18.25
N PRO A 96 2.30 23.78 17.11
CA PRO A 96 1.47 24.98 17.06
C PRO A 96 0.02 24.63 16.69
N TYR A 97 -0.93 25.01 17.55
CA TYR A 97 -2.36 24.72 17.39
C TYR A 97 -2.92 25.16 16.04
N TYR A 98 -2.45 26.31 15.53
CA TYR A 98 -2.86 26.91 14.27
C TYR A 98 -2.23 26.25 13.02
N LYS A 99 -1.23 25.37 13.19
CA LYS A 99 -0.56 24.60 12.13
C LYS A 99 -0.77 23.09 12.27
N ARG A 100 -1.66 22.66 13.17
CA ARG A 100 -1.93 21.23 13.39
C ARG A 100 -2.62 20.64 12.16
N THR A 101 -2.07 19.53 11.67
CA THR A 101 -2.61 18.82 10.51
C THR A 101 -2.86 17.36 10.86
N TYR A 102 -4.08 16.88 10.64
CA TYR A 102 -4.45 15.47 10.80
C TYR A 102 -4.30 14.66 9.51
N THR A 103 -3.80 15.29 8.43
CA THR A 103 -3.60 14.66 7.12
C THR A 103 -2.70 13.41 7.12
N PRO A 104 -1.67 13.26 8.00
CA PRO A 104 -0.93 12.00 8.09
C PRO A 104 -1.78 10.79 8.51
N LEU A 105 -2.95 10.99 9.14
CA LEU A 105 -3.84 9.89 9.50
C LEU A 105 -4.42 9.20 8.26
N ILE A 106 -4.71 9.97 7.20
CA ILE A 106 -5.18 9.41 5.93
C ILE A 106 -4.13 8.46 5.36
N SER A 107 -2.86 8.87 5.37
CA SER A 107 -1.78 8.00 4.91
C SER A 107 -1.54 6.81 5.83
N MET A 108 -1.72 6.98 7.13
CA MET A 108 -1.61 5.90 8.11
C MET A 108 -2.65 4.80 7.87
N ILE A 109 -3.89 5.17 7.52
CA ILE A 109 -4.94 4.23 7.11
C ILE A 109 -4.48 3.43 5.88
N GLY A 110 -3.90 4.11 4.89
CA GLY A 110 -3.35 3.45 3.70
C GLY A 110 -2.27 2.42 4.03
N PHE A 111 -1.38 2.73 4.97
CA PHE A 111 -0.34 1.78 5.40
C PHE A 111 -0.87 0.61 6.25
N PHE A 112 -1.97 0.81 7.00
CA PHE A 112 -2.57 -0.26 7.80
C PHE A 112 -3.46 -1.22 7.01
N LEU A 113 -4.07 -0.75 5.92
CA LEU A 113 -5.00 -1.51 5.09
C LEU A 113 -4.48 -2.91 4.71
N PRO A 114 -3.27 -3.07 4.14
CA PRO A 114 -2.75 -4.38 3.78
C PRO A 114 -2.21 -5.20 4.98
N LEU A 115 -2.07 -4.59 6.16
CA LEU A 115 -1.63 -5.28 7.39
C LEU A 115 -2.81 -5.90 8.16
N LEU A 116 -3.97 -5.22 8.16
CA LEU A 116 -5.09 -5.57 9.04
C LEU A 116 -6.20 -6.36 8.33
N ILE A 117 -6.48 -6.07 7.06
CA ILE A 117 -7.66 -6.65 6.41
C ILE A 117 -7.30 -8.00 5.78
N ARG A 118 -7.99 -9.06 6.22
CA ARG A 118 -7.82 -10.45 5.77
C ARG A 118 -9.15 -11.01 5.30
N ASN A 119 -9.61 -10.60 4.13
CA ASN A 119 -10.96 -10.95 3.66
C ASN A 119 -11.02 -12.21 2.78
N GLY A 120 -9.95 -13.02 2.70
CA GLY A 120 -9.88 -14.11 1.72
C GLY A 120 -9.81 -13.63 0.26
N GLU A 121 -9.80 -12.31 0.06
CA GLU A 121 -9.57 -11.62 -1.20
C GLU A 121 -8.07 -11.54 -1.51
N ASN A 122 -7.75 -11.16 -2.74
CA ASN A 122 -6.37 -11.04 -3.19
C ASN A 122 -5.66 -9.89 -2.45
N ILE A 123 -4.59 -10.24 -1.74
CA ILE A 123 -3.79 -9.28 -0.98
C ILE A 123 -3.18 -8.17 -1.87
N ILE A 124 -2.98 -8.43 -3.16
CA ILE A 124 -2.45 -7.44 -4.12
C ILE A 124 -3.42 -6.27 -4.27
N TRP A 125 -4.72 -6.53 -4.27
CA TRP A 125 -5.72 -5.45 -4.29
C TRP A 125 -5.63 -4.59 -3.04
N MET A 126 -5.48 -5.22 -1.87
CA MET A 126 -5.31 -4.52 -0.59
C MET A 126 -4.02 -3.67 -0.56
N LEU A 127 -2.94 -4.21 -1.11
CA LEU A 127 -1.65 -3.53 -1.26
C LEU A 127 -1.76 -2.28 -2.15
N LEU A 128 -2.35 -2.42 -3.33
CA LEU A 128 -2.54 -1.32 -4.28
C LEU A 128 -3.46 -0.24 -3.70
N LEU A 129 -4.59 -0.63 -3.11
CA LEU A 129 -5.53 0.30 -2.50
C LEU A 129 -4.86 1.06 -1.33
N GLY A 130 -4.15 0.33 -0.46
CA GLY A 130 -3.38 0.92 0.63
C GLY A 130 -2.36 1.95 0.15
N LEU A 131 -1.62 1.66 -0.92
CA LEU A 131 -0.66 2.57 -1.53
C LEU A 131 -1.32 3.82 -2.12
N ILE A 132 -2.45 3.68 -2.81
CA ILE A 132 -3.21 4.82 -3.36
C ILE A 132 -3.66 5.75 -2.23
N VAL A 133 -4.23 5.19 -1.17
CA VAL A 133 -4.67 5.97 0.01
C VAL A 133 -3.47 6.62 0.71
N ALA A 134 -2.36 5.90 0.87
CA ALA A 134 -1.12 6.43 1.43
C ALA A 134 -0.56 7.60 0.61
N PHE A 135 -0.56 7.46 -0.70
CA PHE A 135 -0.08 8.49 -1.63
C PHE A 135 -0.97 9.73 -1.60
N ILE A 136 -2.29 9.58 -1.68
CA ILE A 136 -3.24 10.69 -1.59
C ILE A 136 -3.10 11.44 -0.26
N GLY A 137 -3.04 10.69 0.86
CA GLY A 137 -2.80 11.27 2.18
C GLY A 137 -1.48 12.06 2.25
N SER A 138 -0.43 11.55 1.60
CA SER A 138 0.87 12.23 1.52
C SER A 138 0.84 13.54 0.74
N ILE A 139 0.08 13.61 -0.37
CA ILE A 139 -0.11 14.86 -1.13
C ILE A 139 -0.84 15.90 -0.28
N PHE A 140 -1.93 15.51 0.38
CA PHE A 140 -2.66 16.40 1.27
C PHE A 140 -1.79 16.91 2.42
N TYR A 141 -0.90 16.07 2.94
CA TYR A 141 0.09 16.47 3.94
C TYR A 141 1.05 17.54 3.42
N VAL A 142 1.63 17.37 2.23
CA VAL A 142 2.51 18.38 1.60
C VAL A 142 1.78 19.71 1.38
N LEU A 143 0.52 19.67 0.97
CA LEU A 143 -0.31 20.85 0.74
C LEU A 143 -0.66 21.55 2.06
N ALA A 144 -1.00 20.79 3.11
CA ALA A 144 -1.36 21.33 4.41
C ALA A 144 -0.18 22.03 5.09
N ILE A 145 1.03 21.47 4.99
CA ILE A 145 2.26 22.10 5.50
C ILE A 145 2.72 23.25 4.60
N GLY A 146 2.42 23.23 3.31
CA GLY A 146 2.81 24.29 2.37
C GLY A 146 2.10 25.62 2.59
N LYS A 147 0.98 25.63 3.31
CA LYS A 147 0.31 26.85 3.78
C LYS A 147 1.03 27.37 5.04
N VAL A 148 2.22 27.94 4.86
CA VAL A 148 2.90 28.77 5.87
C VAL A 148 2.82 30.22 5.45
#